data_AF-A0A6D2GCQ4-F1
#
_entry.id   AF-A0A6D2GCQ4-F1
#
_cell.length_a   1.000
_cell.length_b   1.000
_cell.length_c   1.000
_cell.angle_alpha   90.00
_cell.angle_beta   90.00
_cell.angle_gamma   90.00
#
_symmetry.space_group_name_H-M   'P 1'
#
loop_
_entity.id
_entity.type
_entity.pdbx_description
1 polymer ?
#
loop_
_entity_poly.entity_id
_entity_poly.type
_entity_poly.pdbx_seq_one_letter_code
_entity_poly.pdbx_strand_id
1 'polypeptide(L)'
;MRNCAPAALPAIVTSPVLTPEQKRHFLALEAENALTYPALPEDARQALDEGVICDMFEGHAPFKPRYVLPDYGRFLANGSQWLELEGAKDLDDALSLLTILYHHVPSVTSMPVYLGQLDALLQPYVRILTQDAIDIRIKRFWRYLDRTLPDAFMHANIGPADTPVTRAILRADAELKQVAPNLTFIYDAETTPDDLLLEVAKNICECSKPHISNGPVNDKIFTKGHYGIVSCYNSLPLAGGGSTLVRLNLKAVAERSTSVDDFFSRTLPHYCRQQIAIINSRCEFLYEKSHFFENSFLVQEGLIDPERFAPMFGMYGLAEAVNLLCENAGLNARYGKNDTANELGYRISAQLADFVENTPVKYGWKQRALLHAQSGISSDIGTTPGARLPIWR
;
A
#
# COMPACT_ATOMS: atom_id res chain seq x y z
N MET A 1 4.67 0.94 -14.58
CA MET A 1 5.76 1.92 -14.38
C MET A 1 6.99 1.41 -15.14
N ARG A 2 7.20 1.82 -16.39
CA ARG A 2 8.40 1.40 -17.13
C ARG A 2 9.62 1.99 -16.41
N ASN A 3 10.57 1.14 -16.03
CA ASN A 3 11.94 1.57 -15.77
C ASN A 3 12.46 2.15 -17.08
N CYS A 4 12.45 3.47 -17.17
CA CYS A 4 13.31 4.16 -18.09
C CYS A 4 14.30 4.93 -17.22
N ALA A 5 15.57 4.91 -17.64
CA ALA A 5 16.45 6.05 -17.39
C ALA A 5 15.63 7.35 -17.48
N PRO A 6 15.89 8.35 -16.62
CA PRO A 6 15.07 9.56 -16.51
C PRO A 6 14.58 9.96 -17.88
N ALA A 7 13.27 9.87 -18.11
CA ALA A 7 12.74 10.14 -19.43
C ALA A 7 13.10 11.59 -19.68
N ALA A 8 14.09 11.81 -20.57
CA ALA A 8 14.70 13.13 -20.71
C ALA A 8 13.56 14.15 -20.81
N LEU A 9 13.53 15.16 -19.94
CA LEU A 9 12.39 16.10 -19.83
C LEU A 9 11.77 16.51 -21.19
N PRO A 10 12.56 16.71 -22.28
CA PRO A 10 12.02 16.89 -23.64
C PRO A 10 11.06 15.80 -24.14
N ALA A 11 11.30 14.52 -23.86
CA ALA A 11 10.45 13.40 -24.24
C ALA A 11 9.09 13.43 -23.52
N ILE A 12 9.03 13.91 -22.27
CA ILE A 12 7.77 14.07 -21.55
C ILE A 12 6.92 15.16 -22.21
N VAL A 13 7.51 16.35 -22.42
CA VAL A 13 6.75 17.50 -22.96
C VAL A 13 6.33 17.31 -24.41
N THR A 14 7.13 16.61 -25.21
CA THR A 14 6.83 16.34 -26.64
C THR A 14 6.04 15.06 -26.86
N SER A 15 5.77 14.25 -25.83
CA SER A 15 5.04 13.00 -25.99
C SER A 15 3.65 13.21 -26.60
N PRO A 16 3.29 12.46 -27.67
CA PRO A 16 1.98 12.54 -28.32
C PRO A 16 0.90 11.71 -27.61
N VAL A 17 1.28 10.84 -26.67
CA VAL A 17 0.37 9.90 -25.99
C VAL A 17 0.03 10.30 -24.55
N LEU A 18 0.66 11.36 -24.03
CA LEU A 18 0.44 11.84 -22.67
C LEU A 18 -0.49 13.05 -22.67
N THR A 19 -1.46 13.04 -21.77
CA THR A 19 -2.31 14.22 -21.48
C THR A 19 -1.48 15.31 -20.76
N PRO A 20 -1.96 16.57 -20.73
CA PRO A 20 -1.28 17.62 -19.96
C PRO A 20 -1.07 17.28 -18.48
N GLU A 21 -2.05 16.62 -17.86
CA GLU A 21 -1.96 16.19 -16.46
C GLU A 21 -0.89 15.11 -16.26
N GLN A 22 -0.83 14.11 -17.13
CA GLN A 22 0.20 13.07 -17.08
C GLN A 22 1.59 13.66 -17.30
N LYS A 23 1.73 14.63 -18.23
CA LYS A 23 3.00 15.35 -18.43
C LYS A 23 3.43 16.09 -17.17
N ARG A 24 2.52 16.84 -16.53
CA ARG A 24 2.77 17.52 -15.25
C ARG A 24 3.23 16.53 -14.18
N HIS A 25 2.55 15.39 -14.06
CA HIS A 25 2.89 14.36 -13.09
C HIS A 25 4.29 13.77 -13.35
N PHE A 26 4.60 13.36 -14.58
CA PHE A 26 5.92 12.81 -14.90
C PHE A 26 7.05 13.84 -14.74
N LEU A 27 6.82 15.11 -15.09
CA LEU A 27 7.79 16.17 -14.82
C LEU A 27 8.06 16.34 -13.33
N ALA A 28 7.02 16.26 -12.48
CA ALA A 28 7.18 16.29 -11.04
C ALA A 28 8.00 15.10 -10.53
N LEU A 29 7.73 13.88 -11.01
CA LEU A 29 8.50 12.69 -10.65
C LEU A 29 9.99 12.81 -11.03
N GLU A 30 10.29 13.31 -12.24
CA GLU A 30 11.68 13.55 -12.65
C GLU A 30 12.36 14.60 -11.75
N ALA A 31 11.64 15.64 -11.34
CA ALA A 31 12.16 16.64 -10.40
C ALA A 31 12.40 16.03 -9.00
N GLU A 32 11.46 15.22 -8.49
CA GLU A 32 11.59 14.50 -7.21
C GLU A 32 12.82 13.55 -7.21
N ASN A 33 13.07 12.89 -8.34
CA ASN A 33 14.22 11.99 -8.53
C ASN A 33 15.54 12.73 -8.80
N ALA A 34 15.50 14.02 -9.18
CA ALA A 34 16.70 14.83 -9.35
C ALA A 34 17.23 15.42 -8.04
N LEU A 35 16.44 15.36 -6.96
CA LEU A 35 16.85 15.87 -5.65
C LEU A 35 18.02 15.07 -5.07
N THR A 36 18.82 15.73 -4.23
CA THR A 36 19.89 15.06 -3.50
C THR A 36 19.30 14.05 -2.52
N TYR A 37 19.76 12.81 -2.59
CA TYR A 37 19.38 11.78 -1.64
C TYR A 37 19.84 12.15 -0.23
N PRO A 38 19.02 11.91 0.82
CA PRO A 38 19.47 11.98 2.21
C PRO A 38 20.77 11.22 2.46
N ALA A 39 21.56 11.66 3.44
CA ALA A 39 22.81 10.99 3.74
C ALA A 39 22.57 9.51 4.12
N LEU A 40 23.39 8.62 3.58
CA LEU A 40 23.36 7.18 3.88
C LEU A 40 24.76 6.71 4.29
N PRO A 41 24.86 5.69 5.16
CA PRO A 41 26.08 4.90 5.30
C PRO A 41 26.52 4.32 3.95
N GLU A 42 27.83 4.13 3.77
CA GLU A 42 28.41 3.63 2.51
C GLU A 42 27.80 2.29 2.09
N ASP A 43 27.73 1.31 2.99
CA ASP A 43 27.14 0.00 2.70
C ASP A 43 25.66 0.10 2.25
N ALA A 44 24.91 1.05 2.81
CA ALA A 44 23.50 1.27 2.45
C ALA A 44 23.37 1.94 1.07
N ARG A 45 24.28 2.86 0.74
CA ARG A 45 24.40 3.44 -0.60
C ARG A 45 24.75 2.36 -1.62
N GLN A 46 25.77 1.56 -1.34
CA GLN A 46 26.20 0.46 -2.20
C GLN A 46 25.05 -0.54 -2.43
N ALA A 47 24.28 -0.89 -1.39
CA ALA A 47 23.15 -1.81 -1.53
C ALA A 47 22.03 -1.29 -2.45
N LEU A 48 21.81 0.04 -2.51
CA LEU A 48 20.90 0.67 -3.48
C LEU A 48 21.49 0.65 -4.89
N ASP A 49 22.76 1.06 -5.03
CA ASP A 49 23.43 1.20 -6.33
C ASP A 49 23.58 -0.16 -7.02
N GLU A 50 23.79 -1.24 -6.26
CA GLU A 50 23.83 -2.62 -6.76
C GLU A 50 22.45 -3.25 -7.00
N GLY A 51 21.36 -2.58 -6.61
CA GLY A 51 19.99 -3.09 -6.74
C GLY A 51 19.66 -4.29 -5.83
N VAL A 52 20.43 -4.51 -4.76
CA VAL A 52 20.07 -5.50 -3.72
C VAL A 52 18.90 -4.98 -2.89
N ILE A 53 18.88 -3.67 -2.67
CA ILE A 53 17.77 -2.95 -2.04
C ILE A 53 17.19 -1.96 -3.04
N CYS A 54 15.87 -1.79 -3.02
CA CYS A 54 15.15 -0.85 -3.85
C CYS A 54 14.25 0.00 -2.94
N ASP A 55 14.34 1.32 -3.05
CA ASP A 55 13.52 2.29 -2.31
C ASP A 55 12.20 2.65 -3.03
N MET A 56 11.80 1.81 -3.98
CA MET A 56 10.57 1.92 -4.75
C MET A 56 10.42 3.18 -5.60
N PHE A 57 11.51 3.93 -5.84
CA PHE A 57 11.50 5.15 -6.64
C PHE A 57 10.50 6.19 -6.13
N GLU A 58 10.39 6.31 -4.80
CA GLU A 58 9.50 7.24 -4.10
C GLU A 58 10.06 8.68 -4.02
N GLY A 59 10.89 9.08 -4.98
CA GLY A 59 11.69 10.29 -4.90
C GLY A 59 12.89 10.16 -3.94
N HIS A 60 13.97 10.88 -4.23
CA HIS A 60 15.19 10.81 -3.43
C HIS A 60 15.01 11.46 -2.04
N ALA A 61 14.33 12.60 -1.98
CA ALA A 61 14.07 13.36 -0.75
C ALA A 61 12.55 13.44 -0.50
N PRO A 62 11.97 12.52 0.30
CA PRO A 62 10.52 12.38 0.39
C PRO A 62 9.87 13.59 1.10
N PHE A 63 8.95 14.27 0.42
CA PHE A 63 8.18 15.39 0.98
C PHE A 63 6.75 15.03 1.40
N LYS A 64 6.35 13.78 1.18
CA LYS A 64 5.05 13.23 1.50
C LYS A 64 5.20 11.75 1.89
N PRO A 65 4.34 11.22 2.77
CA PRO A 65 4.31 9.79 3.06
C PRO A 65 3.97 8.98 1.80
N ARG A 66 4.40 7.72 1.76
CA ARG A 66 4.01 6.79 0.70
C ARG A 66 2.50 6.66 0.61
N TYR A 67 1.85 6.37 1.74
CA TYR A 67 0.40 6.16 1.85
C TYR A 67 -0.16 6.90 3.05
N VAL A 68 -1.27 7.61 2.85
CA VAL A 68 -2.00 8.33 3.90
C VAL A 68 -3.40 7.73 4.02
N LEU A 69 -3.82 7.42 5.24
CA LEU A 69 -5.13 6.87 5.57
C LEU A 69 -5.84 7.84 6.52
N PRO A 70 -6.46 8.92 6.01
CA PRO A 70 -7.18 9.86 6.87
C PRO A 70 -8.34 9.21 7.62
N ASP A 71 -8.64 9.72 8.80
CA ASP A 71 -9.92 9.48 9.47
C ASP A 71 -11.02 10.25 8.75
N TYR A 72 -11.53 9.65 7.67
CA TYR A 72 -12.65 10.20 6.91
C TYR A 72 -13.93 10.32 7.76
N GLY A 73 -14.09 9.51 8.81
CA GLY A 73 -15.25 9.60 9.70
C GLY A 73 -15.23 10.91 10.48
N ARG A 74 -14.07 11.28 11.04
CA ARG A 74 -13.86 12.57 11.70
C ARG A 74 -14.09 13.75 10.75
N PHE A 75 -13.59 13.66 9.51
CA PHE A 75 -13.81 14.70 8.51
C PHE A 75 -15.31 14.85 8.18
N LEU A 76 -16.01 13.75 7.92
CA LEU A 76 -17.43 13.80 7.60
C LEU A 76 -18.28 14.31 8.77
N ALA A 77 -17.89 14.03 10.01
CA ALA A 77 -18.60 14.53 11.19
C ALA A 77 -18.41 16.04 11.41
N ASN A 78 -17.21 16.57 11.16
CA ASN A 78 -16.84 17.93 11.58
C ASN A 78 -16.66 18.93 10.43
N GLY A 79 -16.50 18.46 9.19
CA GLY A 79 -16.06 19.28 8.07
C GLY A 79 -14.56 19.59 8.14
N SER A 80 -14.16 20.70 7.52
CA SER A 80 -12.78 21.20 7.54
C SER A 80 -12.79 22.72 7.56
N GLN A 81 -12.10 23.29 8.55
CA GLN A 81 -11.94 24.74 8.62
C GLN A 81 -11.01 25.23 7.50
N TRP A 82 -9.97 24.45 7.20
CA TRP A 82 -9.03 24.75 6.12
C TRP A 82 -9.70 24.80 4.75
N LEU A 83 -10.62 23.87 4.48
CA LEU A 83 -11.36 23.80 3.22
C LEU A 83 -12.67 24.62 3.23
N GLU A 84 -13.00 25.27 4.35
CA GLU A 84 -14.24 26.01 4.56
C GLU A 84 -15.51 25.15 4.33
N LEU A 85 -15.48 23.91 4.85
CA LEU A 85 -16.55 22.92 4.69
C LEU A 85 -17.22 22.61 6.04
N GLU A 86 -18.55 22.58 6.05
CA GLU A 86 -19.33 22.03 7.16
C GLU A 86 -19.34 20.48 7.12
N GLY A 87 -19.63 19.85 8.26
CA GLY A 87 -19.83 18.40 8.34
C GLY A 87 -21.06 17.92 7.58
N ALA A 88 -21.05 16.66 7.15
CA ALA A 88 -22.11 16.04 6.37
C ALA A 88 -23.41 15.94 7.18
N LYS A 89 -24.54 16.30 6.56
CA LYS A 89 -25.89 16.15 7.16
C LYS A 89 -26.64 14.96 6.57
N ASP A 90 -26.33 14.61 5.33
CA ASP A 90 -26.92 13.49 4.59
C ASP A 90 -25.93 12.82 3.64
N LEU A 91 -26.41 11.81 2.89
CA LEU A 91 -25.58 11.03 1.97
C LEU A 91 -25.02 11.88 0.84
N ASP A 92 -25.75 12.87 0.35
CA ASP A 92 -25.29 13.70 -0.77
C ASP A 92 -24.16 14.64 -0.31
N ASP A 93 -24.27 15.21 0.90
CA ASP A 93 -23.15 15.91 1.55
C ASP A 93 -21.94 14.99 1.72
N ALA A 94 -22.13 13.79 2.26
CA ALA A 94 -21.03 12.87 2.56
C ALA A 94 -20.26 12.47 1.29
N LEU A 95 -20.98 12.14 0.22
CA LEU A 95 -20.36 11.83 -1.08
C LEU A 95 -19.60 13.05 -1.63
N SER A 96 -20.20 14.24 -1.59
CA SER A 96 -19.55 15.48 -2.06
C SER A 96 -18.27 15.79 -1.27
N LEU A 97 -18.34 15.75 0.06
CA LEU A 97 -17.21 16.01 0.94
C LEU A 97 -16.07 15.03 0.73
N LEU A 98 -16.36 13.72 0.61
CA LEU A 98 -15.32 12.72 0.29
C LEU A 98 -14.65 13.04 -1.04
N THR A 99 -15.43 13.35 -2.10
CA THR A 99 -14.83 13.70 -3.40
C THR A 99 -13.91 14.91 -3.32
N ILE A 100 -14.22 15.91 -2.49
CA ILE A 100 -13.35 17.07 -2.27
C ILE A 100 -12.07 16.64 -1.54
N LEU A 101 -12.19 16.02 -0.37
CA LEU A 101 -11.02 15.70 0.46
C LEU A 101 -10.04 14.76 -0.26
N TYR A 102 -10.53 13.83 -1.08
CA TYR A 102 -9.68 12.94 -1.88
C TYR A 102 -8.64 13.67 -2.73
N HIS A 103 -8.94 14.86 -3.26
CA HIS A 103 -7.96 15.67 -4.01
C HIS A 103 -6.91 16.36 -3.14
N HIS A 104 -7.08 16.33 -1.81
CA HIS A 104 -6.17 16.91 -0.83
C HIS A 104 -5.39 15.86 -0.04
N VAL A 105 -5.59 14.57 -0.30
CA VAL A 105 -4.88 13.47 0.37
C VAL A 105 -3.68 13.04 -0.49
N PRO A 106 -2.44 13.32 -0.04
CA PRO A 106 -1.24 13.02 -0.81
C PRO A 106 -0.86 11.54 -0.71
N SER A 107 -0.08 11.08 -1.67
CA SER A 107 0.57 9.77 -1.65
C SER A 107 1.76 9.75 -2.62
N VAL A 108 2.46 8.62 -2.68
CA VAL A 108 3.49 8.36 -3.70
C VAL A 108 2.99 8.56 -5.14
N THR A 109 1.70 8.34 -5.42
CA THR A 109 1.10 8.52 -6.76
C THR A 109 0.56 9.93 -6.96
N SER A 110 0.54 10.76 -5.92
CA SER A 110 -0.14 12.07 -5.86
C SER A 110 -1.67 11.99 -5.96
N MET A 111 -2.24 10.79 -5.81
CA MET A 111 -3.68 10.51 -5.69
C MET A 111 -3.96 9.73 -4.40
N PRO A 112 -5.18 9.78 -3.83
CA PRO A 112 -5.50 9.06 -2.61
C PRO A 112 -5.46 7.55 -2.85
N VAL A 113 -4.60 6.87 -2.10
CA VAL A 113 -4.49 5.41 -2.16
C VAL A 113 -5.57 4.73 -1.31
N TYR A 114 -6.11 5.44 -0.32
CA TYR A 114 -7.17 4.94 0.57
C TYR A 114 -8.43 5.78 0.47
N LEU A 115 -9.56 5.14 0.18
CA LEU A 115 -10.87 5.78 0.09
C LEU A 115 -11.74 5.54 1.33
N GLY A 116 -11.21 4.94 2.39
CA GLY A 116 -12.03 4.62 3.55
C GLY A 116 -12.73 3.26 3.46
N GLN A 117 -13.27 2.86 4.61
CA GLN A 117 -14.27 1.80 4.70
C GLN A 117 -15.64 2.39 4.38
N LEU A 118 -15.93 2.49 3.08
CA LEU A 118 -16.96 3.38 2.53
C LEU A 118 -18.36 3.07 3.03
N ASP A 119 -18.70 1.80 3.20
CA ASP A 119 -20.01 1.42 3.73
C ASP A 119 -20.19 1.89 5.17
N ALA A 120 -19.21 1.65 6.04
CA ALA A 120 -19.23 2.12 7.42
C ALA A 120 -19.25 3.66 7.51
N LEU A 121 -18.51 4.35 6.63
CA LEU A 121 -18.46 5.81 6.58
C LEU A 121 -19.77 6.44 6.10
N LEU A 122 -20.41 5.85 5.09
CA LEU A 122 -21.59 6.45 4.45
C LEU A 122 -22.90 6.02 5.12
N GLN A 123 -22.96 4.83 5.73
CA GLN A 123 -24.18 4.29 6.33
C GLN A 123 -24.86 5.25 7.35
N PRO A 124 -24.14 5.99 8.22
CA PRO A 124 -24.76 6.95 9.15
C PRO A 124 -25.55 8.09 8.47
N TYR A 125 -25.25 8.36 7.20
CA TYR A 125 -25.82 9.45 6.41
C TYR A 125 -26.97 8.99 5.49
N VAL A 126 -27.25 7.68 5.44
CA VAL A 126 -28.41 7.13 4.74
C VAL A 126 -29.64 7.27 5.63
N ARG A 127 -30.48 8.29 5.37
CA ARG A 127 -31.71 8.56 6.14
C ARG A 127 -32.91 8.59 5.21
N ILE A 128 -33.90 7.71 5.45
CA ILE A 128 -35.18 7.68 4.71
C ILE A 128 -34.97 7.57 3.18
N LEU A 129 -33.95 6.81 2.75
CA LEU A 129 -33.68 6.53 1.34
C LEU A 129 -34.12 5.11 0.97
N THR A 130 -34.73 4.97 -0.20
CA THR A 130 -34.96 3.65 -0.81
C THR A 130 -33.65 3.07 -1.33
N GLN A 131 -33.58 1.74 -1.50
CA GLN A 131 -32.39 1.10 -2.07
C GLN A 131 -32.04 1.67 -3.45
N ASP A 132 -33.03 1.88 -4.32
CA ASP A 132 -32.80 2.47 -5.65
C ASP A 132 -32.14 3.87 -5.57
N ALA A 133 -32.54 4.67 -4.58
CA ALA A 133 -31.98 5.99 -4.36
C ALA A 133 -30.51 5.94 -3.90
N ILE A 134 -30.14 4.91 -3.13
CA ILE A 134 -28.77 4.64 -2.69
C ILE A 134 -27.94 4.13 -3.88
N ASP A 135 -28.45 3.14 -4.62
CA ASP A 135 -27.77 2.51 -5.76
C ASP A 135 -27.40 3.55 -6.83
N ILE A 136 -28.32 4.46 -7.18
CA ILE A 136 -28.06 5.53 -8.16
C ILE A 136 -26.93 6.46 -7.70
N ARG A 137 -26.89 6.81 -6.41
CA ARG A 137 -25.88 7.71 -5.84
C ARG A 137 -24.51 7.04 -5.79
N ILE A 138 -24.45 5.82 -5.26
CA ILE A 138 -23.21 5.04 -5.18
C ILE A 138 -22.65 4.78 -6.58
N LYS A 139 -23.50 4.44 -7.56
CA LYS A 139 -23.07 4.26 -8.95
C LYS A 139 -22.47 5.52 -9.57
N ARG A 140 -23.03 6.70 -9.29
CA ARG A 140 -22.47 7.99 -9.75
C ARG A 140 -21.12 8.28 -9.08
N PHE A 141 -21.04 8.04 -7.77
CA PHE A 141 -19.80 8.17 -7.01
C PHE A 141 -18.70 7.23 -7.52
N TRP A 142 -19.02 5.95 -7.78
CA TRP A 142 -18.10 4.97 -8.34
C TRP A 142 -17.53 5.42 -9.70
N ARG A 143 -18.41 5.92 -10.58
CA ARG A 143 -17.99 6.50 -11.87
C ARG A 143 -17.09 7.71 -11.70
N TYR A 144 -17.38 8.59 -10.74
CA TYR A 144 -16.55 9.74 -10.45
C TYR A 144 -15.14 9.32 -10.05
N LEU A 145 -15.01 8.36 -9.12
CA LEU A 145 -13.72 7.85 -8.66
C LEU A 145 -12.86 7.37 -9.83
N ASP A 146 -13.37 6.47 -10.66
CA ASP A 146 -12.63 5.92 -11.82
C ASP A 146 -12.27 6.97 -12.88
N ARG A 147 -13.08 8.04 -13.02
CA ARG A 147 -12.89 9.06 -14.07
C ARG A 147 -12.01 10.22 -13.63
N THR A 148 -11.87 10.45 -12.33
CA THR A 148 -11.14 11.61 -11.79
C THR A 148 -9.92 11.23 -10.98
N LEU A 149 -9.85 10.00 -10.48
CA LEU A 149 -8.75 9.46 -9.69
C LEU A 149 -8.30 8.11 -10.30
N PRO A 150 -7.82 8.07 -11.57
CA PRO A 150 -7.48 6.83 -12.28
C PRO A 150 -6.14 6.25 -11.80
N ASP A 151 -6.04 5.94 -10.51
CA ASP A 151 -4.87 5.33 -9.89
C ASP A 151 -5.14 3.85 -9.59
N ALA A 152 -4.30 2.98 -10.14
CA ALA A 152 -4.35 1.54 -9.89
C ALA A 152 -4.08 1.17 -8.42
N PHE A 153 -3.58 2.10 -7.61
CA PHE A 153 -3.37 1.92 -6.18
C PHE A 153 -4.54 2.43 -5.31
N MET A 154 -5.49 3.18 -5.88
CA MET A 154 -6.67 3.68 -5.17
C MET A 154 -7.54 2.51 -4.69
N HIS A 155 -7.85 2.49 -3.39
CA HIS A 155 -8.40 1.32 -2.73
C HIS A 155 -9.56 1.69 -1.79
N ALA A 156 -10.75 1.14 -2.07
CA ALA A 156 -11.92 1.21 -1.21
C ALA A 156 -12.03 -0.04 -0.33
N ASN A 157 -12.47 0.13 0.92
CA ASN A 157 -12.80 -0.99 1.80
C ASN A 157 -14.30 -1.04 2.07
N ILE A 158 -14.81 -2.24 2.32
CA ILE A 158 -16.19 -2.51 2.76
C ILE A 158 -16.21 -3.72 3.70
N GLY A 159 -17.37 -4.03 4.28
CA GLY A 159 -17.58 -5.14 5.20
C GLY A 159 -17.13 -4.80 6.63
N PRO A 160 -17.26 -5.70 7.62
CA PRO A 160 -17.88 -7.02 7.48
C PRO A 160 -19.41 -7.00 7.55
N ALA A 161 -20.01 -5.88 7.96
CA ALA A 161 -21.44 -5.76 8.19
C ALA A 161 -22.23 -5.70 6.88
N ASP A 162 -23.46 -6.23 6.91
CA ASP A 162 -24.40 -6.12 5.80
C ASP A 162 -25.22 -4.84 5.90
N THR A 163 -25.02 -3.93 4.95
CA THR A 163 -25.71 -2.65 4.91
C THR A 163 -26.24 -2.35 3.50
N PRO A 164 -27.27 -1.49 3.37
CA PRO A 164 -27.73 -0.99 2.08
C PRO A 164 -26.60 -0.40 1.22
N VAL A 165 -25.61 0.24 1.84
CA VAL A 165 -24.44 0.80 1.14
C VAL A 165 -23.48 -0.29 0.70
N THR A 166 -23.20 -1.30 1.54
CA THR A 166 -22.35 -2.45 1.19
C THR A 166 -22.87 -3.13 -0.08
N ARG A 167 -24.18 -3.43 -0.12
CA ARG A 167 -24.84 -4.04 -1.28
C ARG A 167 -24.84 -3.12 -2.50
N ALA A 168 -25.06 -1.81 -2.31
CA ALA A 168 -25.02 -0.83 -3.39
C ALA A 168 -23.62 -0.73 -4.04
N ILE A 169 -22.56 -0.76 -3.23
CA ILE A 169 -21.17 -0.75 -3.72
C ILE A 169 -20.87 -2.02 -4.51
N LEU A 170 -21.26 -3.19 -3.99
CA LEU A 170 -21.10 -4.45 -4.71
C LEU A 170 -21.84 -4.43 -6.06
N ARG A 171 -23.11 -3.98 -6.09
CA ARG A 171 -23.86 -3.83 -7.33
C ARG A 171 -23.18 -2.88 -8.31
N ALA A 172 -22.72 -1.71 -7.84
CA ALA A 172 -22.05 -0.73 -8.69
C ALA A 172 -20.74 -1.27 -9.29
N ASP A 173 -19.92 -1.95 -8.49
CA ASP A 173 -18.64 -2.51 -8.97
C ASP A 173 -18.84 -3.63 -10.01
N ALA A 174 -19.77 -4.55 -9.75
CA ALA A 174 -20.10 -5.64 -10.68
C ALA A 174 -20.73 -5.14 -11.98
N GLU A 175 -21.60 -4.11 -11.92
CA GLU A 175 -22.23 -3.55 -13.10
C GLU A 175 -21.25 -2.75 -13.95
N LEU A 176 -20.42 -1.90 -13.33
CA LEU A 176 -19.55 -0.97 -14.03
C LEU A 176 -18.23 -1.60 -14.49
N LYS A 177 -17.75 -2.64 -13.78
CA LYS A 177 -16.50 -3.37 -14.08
C LYS A 177 -15.29 -2.46 -14.31
N GLN A 178 -15.21 -1.40 -13.51
CA GLN A 178 -14.17 -0.39 -13.61
C GLN A 178 -12.86 -0.91 -13.04
N VAL A 179 -11.75 -0.42 -13.58
CA VAL A 179 -10.40 -0.80 -13.14
C VAL A 179 -10.13 -0.21 -11.75
N ALA A 180 -10.54 1.04 -11.51
CA ALA A 180 -10.40 1.72 -10.23
C ALA A 180 -11.79 2.09 -9.63
N PRO A 181 -11.92 2.13 -8.30
CA PRO A 181 -10.92 1.70 -7.33
C PRO A 181 -10.76 0.17 -7.29
N ASN A 182 -9.65 -0.29 -6.71
CA ASN A 182 -9.62 -1.63 -6.12
C ASN A 182 -10.61 -1.67 -4.95
N LEU A 183 -11.18 -2.84 -4.70
CA LEU A 183 -12.14 -3.03 -3.61
C LEU A 183 -11.70 -4.20 -2.75
N THR A 184 -11.65 -4.01 -1.44
CA THR A 184 -11.45 -5.10 -0.47
C THR A 184 -12.67 -5.22 0.45
N PHE A 185 -13.16 -6.44 0.60
CA PHE A 185 -14.11 -6.82 1.62
C PHE A 185 -13.35 -7.36 2.84
N ILE A 186 -13.51 -6.69 3.97
CA ILE A 186 -12.98 -7.12 5.26
C ILE A 186 -13.96 -8.14 5.81
N TYR A 187 -13.56 -9.42 5.78
CA TYR A 187 -14.40 -10.54 6.19
C TYR A 187 -14.23 -10.85 7.68
N ASP A 188 -15.36 -11.03 8.36
CA ASP A 188 -15.44 -11.56 9.73
C ASP A 188 -16.59 -12.57 9.79
N ALA A 189 -16.27 -13.82 10.10
CA ALA A 189 -17.24 -14.92 10.15
C ALA A 189 -18.33 -14.74 11.22
N GLU A 190 -18.09 -13.94 12.26
CA GLU A 190 -19.07 -13.67 13.30
C GLU A 190 -20.04 -12.54 12.92
N THR A 191 -19.69 -11.72 11.92
CA THR A 191 -20.45 -10.52 11.54
C THR A 191 -21.07 -10.62 10.14
N THR A 192 -20.38 -11.26 9.19
CA THR A 192 -20.81 -11.35 7.79
C THR A 192 -21.82 -12.48 7.60
N PRO A 193 -23.07 -12.19 7.19
CA PRO A 193 -24.04 -13.25 6.90
C PRO A 193 -23.72 -13.99 5.59
N ASP A 194 -24.14 -15.25 5.50
CA ASP A 194 -23.84 -16.14 4.36
C ASP A 194 -24.31 -15.60 3.01
N ASP A 195 -25.44 -14.90 2.99
CA ASP A 195 -26.01 -14.32 1.77
C ASP A 195 -25.22 -13.10 1.28
N LEU A 196 -24.59 -12.32 2.18
CA LEU A 196 -23.62 -11.30 1.82
C LEU A 196 -22.34 -11.93 1.28
N LEU A 197 -21.82 -12.95 1.96
CA LEU A 197 -20.63 -13.66 1.50
C LEU A 197 -20.85 -14.27 0.11
N LEU A 198 -22.03 -14.83 -0.15
CA LEU A 198 -22.40 -15.35 -1.45
C LEU A 198 -22.46 -14.26 -2.53
N GLU A 199 -22.98 -13.07 -2.23
CA GLU A 199 -22.96 -11.94 -3.16
C GLU A 199 -21.53 -11.46 -3.44
N VAL A 200 -20.70 -11.34 -2.40
CA VAL A 200 -19.27 -11.02 -2.53
C VAL A 200 -18.57 -12.03 -3.45
N ALA A 201 -18.81 -13.33 -3.28
CA ALA A 201 -18.24 -14.38 -4.13
C ALA A 201 -18.73 -14.28 -5.58
N LYS A 202 -20.02 -14.00 -5.80
CA LYS A 202 -20.57 -13.77 -7.16
C LYS A 202 -19.91 -12.56 -7.83
N ASN A 203 -19.72 -11.48 -7.09
CA ASN A 203 -19.02 -10.29 -7.57
C ASN A 203 -17.58 -10.60 -8.00
N ILE A 204 -16.84 -11.39 -7.21
CA ILE A 204 -15.48 -11.81 -7.59
C ILE A 204 -15.49 -12.56 -8.92
N CYS A 205 -16.45 -13.46 -9.13
CA CYS A 205 -16.60 -14.16 -10.41
C CYS A 205 -16.95 -13.21 -11.57
N GLU A 206 -17.72 -12.15 -11.31
CA GLU A 206 -18.23 -11.22 -12.32
C GLU A 206 -17.21 -10.15 -12.75
N CYS A 207 -16.45 -9.60 -11.79
CA CYS A 207 -15.55 -8.46 -12.01
C CYS A 207 -14.18 -8.58 -11.32
N SER A 208 -13.81 -9.76 -10.79
CA SER A 208 -12.53 -10.01 -10.09
C SER A 208 -12.32 -9.21 -8.79
N LYS A 209 -13.38 -8.58 -8.27
CA LYS A 209 -13.41 -7.80 -7.03
C LYS A 209 -14.71 -8.12 -6.26
N PRO A 210 -14.75 -7.95 -4.93
CA PRO A 210 -13.67 -7.44 -4.09
C PRO A 210 -12.61 -8.49 -3.76
N HIS A 211 -11.40 -8.06 -3.38
CA HIS A 211 -10.43 -8.90 -2.69
C HIS A 211 -10.90 -9.18 -1.25
N ILE A 212 -10.47 -10.28 -0.64
CA ILE A 212 -10.88 -10.64 0.72
C ILE A 212 -9.72 -10.40 1.69
N SER A 213 -9.98 -9.63 2.74
CA SER A 213 -9.06 -9.47 3.88
C SER A 213 -9.64 -10.11 5.12
N ASN A 214 -8.80 -10.76 5.93
CA ASN A 214 -9.21 -11.40 7.17
C ASN A 214 -9.29 -10.35 8.30
N GLY A 215 -10.51 -9.93 8.64
CA GLY A 215 -10.78 -8.93 9.69
C GLY A 215 -10.19 -9.33 11.05
N PRO A 216 -10.57 -10.50 11.62
CA PRO A 216 -10.09 -10.95 12.92
C PRO A 216 -8.56 -11.03 13.07
N VAL A 217 -7.83 -11.33 11.98
CA VAL A 217 -6.36 -11.33 12.00
C VAL A 217 -5.80 -9.90 12.08
N ASN A 218 -6.32 -8.98 11.27
CA ASN A 218 -5.86 -7.59 11.27
C ASN A 218 -6.24 -6.85 12.57
N ASP A 219 -7.41 -7.14 13.14
CA ASP A 219 -7.87 -6.58 14.41
C ASP A 219 -6.91 -6.86 15.56
N LYS A 220 -6.29 -8.05 15.58
CA LYS A 220 -5.25 -8.43 16.56
C LYS A 220 -3.97 -7.62 16.43
N ILE A 221 -3.68 -7.09 15.24
CA ILE A 221 -2.48 -6.30 14.96
C ILE A 221 -2.73 -4.83 15.30
N PHE A 222 -3.79 -4.24 14.74
CA PHE A 222 -4.00 -2.78 14.72
C PHE A 222 -4.99 -2.24 15.76
N THR A 223 -5.79 -3.09 16.39
CA THR A 223 -7.06 -2.76 17.07
C THR A 223 -8.24 -2.78 16.10
N LYS A 224 -9.37 -3.34 16.55
CA LYS A 224 -10.58 -3.51 15.75
C LYS A 224 -11.02 -2.19 15.12
N GLY A 225 -11.18 -2.20 13.79
CA GLY A 225 -11.62 -1.03 13.00
C GLY A 225 -10.62 0.13 12.89
N HIS A 226 -9.37 -0.04 13.32
CA HIS A 226 -8.36 1.03 13.32
C HIS A 226 -7.25 0.82 12.28
N TYR A 227 -7.58 0.20 11.15
CA TYR A 227 -6.70 -0.02 10.01
C TYR A 227 -7.46 0.11 8.69
N GLY A 228 -6.74 0.24 7.59
CA GLY A 228 -7.28 0.14 6.24
C GLY A 228 -6.42 -0.75 5.35
N ILE A 229 -7.04 -1.33 4.32
CA ILE A 229 -6.38 -2.05 3.25
C ILE A 229 -6.15 -1.12 2.07
N VAL A 230 -4.89 -0.94 1.69
CA VAL A 230 -4.48 0.08 0.71
C VAL A 230 -3.56 -0.49 -0.36
N SER A 231 -3.55 0.13 -1.55
CA SER A 231 -2.62 -0.23 -2.62
C SER A 231 -2.68 -1.74 -2.94
N CYS A 232 -1.55 -2.41 -3.02
CA CYS A 232 -1.39 -3.86 -3.22
C CYS A 232 -1.70 -4.68 -1.96
N TYR A 233 -2.82 -4.39 -1.29
CA TYR A 233 -3.36 -5.13 -0.14
C TYR A 233 -2.55 -4.96 1.16
N ASN A 234 -2.04 -3.74 1.40
CA ASN A 234 -1.35 -3.41 2.64
C ASN A 234 -2.34 -3.10 3.75
N SER A 235 -2.23 -3.78 4.89
CA SER A 235 -2.89 -3.35 6.12
C SER A 235 -2.03 -2.30 6.81
N LEU A 236 -2.56 -1.10 6.99
CA LEU A 236 -1.86 0.00 7.66
C LEU A 236 -2.77 0.68 8.70
N PRO A 237 -2.20 1.33 9.74
CA PRO A 237 -3.00 2.02 10.73
C PRO A 237 -3.84 3.14 10.10
N LEU A 238 -5.14 3.19 10.46
CA LEU A 238 -6.03 4.31 10.14
C LEU A 238 -5.57 5.57 10.86
N ALA A 239 -5.94 6.76 10.38
CA ALA A 239 -5.46 8.07 10.84
C ALA A 239 -3.91 8.16 10.80
N GLY A 240 -3.30 7.48 9.85
CA GLY A 240 -1.86 7.29 9.76
C GLY A 240 -1.45 6.82 8.38
N GLY A 241 -0.57 5.82 8.32
CA GLY A 241 -0.30 5.09 7.08
C GLY A 241 1.13 4.63 6.91
N GLY A 242 1.63 4.71 5.67
CA GLY A 242 2.93 4.21 5.28
C GLY A 242 3.90 5.37 5.03
N SER A 243 4.96 5.50 5.82
CA SER A 243 5.94 6.60 5.63
C SER A 243 6.76 6.40 4.35
N THR A 244 7.28 5.20 4.15
CA THR A 244 8.10 4.81 2.98
C THR A 244 8.05 3.28 2.82
N LEU A 245 8.31 2.77 1.63
CA LEU A 245 8.54 1.36 1.36
C LEU A 245 9.92 1.17 0.75
N VAL A 246 10.79 0.48 1.47
CA VAL A 246 12.08 0.01 0.98
C VAL A 246 12.01 -1.51 0.97
N ARG A 247 12.48 -2.16 -0.10
CA ARG A 247 12.38 -3.62 -0.25
C ARG A 247 13.70 -4.29 -0.55
N LEU A 248 13.87 -5.49 -0.01
CA LEU A 248 15.01 -6.36 -0.23
C LEU A 248 14.75 -7.37 -1.35
N ASN A 249 15.72 -7.50 -2.26
CA ASN A 249 15.75 -8.55 -3.27
C ASN A 249 16.39 -9.82 -2.71
N LEU A 250 15.57 -10.78 -2.25
CA LEU A 250 16.10 -11.99 -1.61
C LEU A 250 16.92 -12.86 -2.57
N LYS A 251 16.61 -12.84 -3.87
CA LYS A 251 17.41 -13.51 -4.89
C LYS A 251 18.84 -12.95 -4.92
N ALA A 252 18.97 -11.63 -4.97
CA ALA A 252 20.28 -10.96 -4.99
C ALA A 252 21.10 -11.22 -3.71
N VAL A 253 20.44 -11.38 -2.56
CA VAL A 253 21.07 -11.78 -1.30
C VAL A 253 21.57 -13.23 -1.38
N ALA A 254 20.77 -14.14 -1.93
CA ALA A 254 21.15 -15.54 -2.11
C ALA A 254 22.33 -15.71 -3.09
N GLU A 255 22.34 -14.96 -4.20
CA GLU A 255 23.45 -14.94 -5.18
C GLU A 255 24.79 -14.51 -4.55
N ARG A 256 24.74 -13.69 -3.49
CA ARG A 256 25.91 -13.20 -2.75
C ARG A 256 26.30 -14.08 -1.56
N SER A 257 25.59 -15.18 -1.34
CA SER A 257 25.84 -16.10 -0.24
C SER A 257 26.57 -17.34 -0.74
N THR A 258 27.57 -17.79 0.01
CA THR A 258 28.39 -18.97 -0.37
C THR A 258 27.78 -20.30 0.09
N SER A 259 26.88 -20.26 1.06
CA SER A 259 26.15 -21.42 1.59
C SER A 259 24.85 -20.98 2.26
N VAL A 260 24.01 -21.96 2.63
CA VAL A 260 22.81 -21.72 3.44
C VAL A 260 23.18 -21.08 4.79
N ASP A 261 24.26 -21.54 5.42
CA ASP A 261 24.70 -20.99 6.71
C ASP A 261 25.18 -19.55 6.56
N ASP A 262 25.98 -19.26 5.52
CA ASP A 262 26.47 -17.92 5.22
C ASP A 262 25.33 -16.94 4.93
N PHE A 263 24.30 -17.39 4.20
CA PHE A 263 23.09 -16.61 3.96
C PHE A 263 22.44 -16.17 5.27
N PHE A 264 22.23 -17.08 6.21
CA PHE A 264 21.51 -16.79 7.45
C PHE A 264 22.36 -16.09 8.51
N SER A 265 23.64 -16.43 8.64
CA SER A 265 24.50 -15.88 9.69
C SER A 265 25.13 -14.55 9.32
N ARG A 266 25.28 -14.25 8.03
CA ARG A 266 26.03 -13.07 7.55
C ARG A 266 25.27 -12.24 6.54
N THR A 267 24.93 -12.82 5.38
CA THR A 267 24.52 -12.04 4.19
C THR A 267 23.13 -11.42 4.36
N LEU A 268 22.12 -12.20 4.76
CA LEU A 268 20.77 -11.69 5.01
C LEU A 268 20.77 -10.66 6.16
N PRO A 269 21.34 -10.92 7.36
CA PRO A 269 21.42 -9.93 8.42
C PRO A 269 22.11 -8.63 8.01
N HIS A 270 23.16 -8.69 7.18
CA HIS A 270 23.84 -7.51 6.67
C HIS A 270 22.89 -6.62 5.86
N TYR A 271 22.21 -7.17 4.85
CA TYR A 271 21.31 -6.38 4.02
C TYR A 271 20.05 -5.92 4.76
N CYS A 272 19.57 -6.67 5.75
CA CYS A 272 18.49 -6.21 6.62
C CYS A 272 18.88 -4.92 7.38
N ARG A 273 20.12 -4.82 7.88
CA ARG A 273 20.62 -3.59 8.52
C ARG A 273 20.71 -2.42 7.54
N GLN A 274 21.15 -2.68 6.32
CA GLN A 274 21.21 -1.63 5.29
C GLN A 274 19.80 -1.12 4.91
N GLN A 275 18.82 -2.01 4.82
CA GLN A 275 17.43 -1.63 4.58
C GLN A 275 16.88 -0.74 5.69
N ILE A 276 17.19 -1.04 6.96
CA ILE A 276 16.82 -0.19 8.09
C ILE A 276 17.52 1.17 8.03
N ALA A 277 18.79 1.23 7.65
CA ALA A 277 19.51 2.49 7.49
C ALA A 277 18.85 3.40 6.43
N ILE A 278 18.42 2.82 5.31
CA ILE A 278 17.70 3.54 4.25
C ILE A 278 16.34 4.01 4.75
N ILE A 279 15.57 3.13 5.38
CA ILE A 279 14.26 3.47 5.98
C ILE A 279 14.41 4.64 6.96
N ASN A 280 15.37 4.57 7.89
CA ASN A 280 15.57 5.60 8.90
C ASN A 280 15.96 6.94 8.27
N SER A 281 16.87 6.95 7.30
CA SER A 281 17.30 8.18 6.63
C SER A 281 16.15 8.86 5.87
N ARG A 282 15.33 8.06 5.16
CA ARG A 282 14.14 8.55 4.45
C ARG A 282 13.07 9.09 5.41
N CYS A 283 12.78 8.36 6.48
CA CYS A 283 11.83 8.81 7.49
C CYS A 283 12.34 10.05 8.22
N GLU A 284 13.60 10.12 8.64
CA GLU A 284 14.15 11.30 9.31
C GLU A 284 14.02 12.55 8.43
N PHE A 285 14.31 12.43 7.13
CA PHE A 285 14.06 13.53 6.20
C PHE A 285 12.57 13.92 6.15
N LEU A 286 11.67 12.95 5.98
CA LEU A 286 10.22 13.21 5.90
C LEU A 286 9.70 13.89 7.18
N TYR A 287 10.10 13.43 8.36
CA TYR A 287 9.58 13.95 9.63
C TYR A 287 10.23 15.25 10.07
N GLU A 288 11.52 15.44 9.81
CA GLU A 288 12.27 16.58 10.37
C GLU A 288 12.55 17.70 9.36
N LYS A 289 12.59 17.40 8.06
CA LYS A 289 13.07 18.34 7.04
C LYS A 289 12.05 18.67 5.96
N SER A 290 11.10 17.78 5.69
CA SER A 290 10.09 18.05 4.67
C SER A 290 9.00 19.02 5.11
N HIS A 291 8.85 19.19 6.43
CA HIS A 291 7.76 19.94 7.07
C HIS A 291 6.34 19.44 6.73
N PHE A 292 6.20 18.22 6.21
CA PHE A 292 4.91 17.64 5.88
C PHE A 292 3.97 17.59 7.10
N PHE A 293 4.42 16.92 8.17
CA PHE A 293 3.60 16.74 9.37
C PHE A 293 3.39 18.02 10.19
N GLU A 294 4.31 18.98 10.07
CA GLU A 294 4.21 20.29 10.72
C GLU A 294 3.14 21.17 10.07
N ASN A 295 3.12 21.21 8.73
CA ASN A 295 2.30 22.16 7.96
C ASN A 295 1.00 21.56 7.40
N SER A 296 0.80 20.25 7.49
CA SER A 296 -0.39 19.61 6.93
C SER A 296 -1.65 19.93 7.73
N PHE A 297 -2.65 20.51 7.08
CA PHE A 297 -3.98 20.70 7.68
C PHE A 297 -4.60 19.36 8.11
N LEU A 298 -4.24 18.24 7.46
CA LEU A 298 -4.70 16.91 7.86
C LEU A 298 -4.25 16.57 9.29
N VAL A 299 -3.05 17.02 9.69
CA VAL A 299 -2.56 16.87 11.07
C VAL A 299 -3.26 17.86 11.99
N GLN A 300 -3.35 19.12 11.59
CA GLN A 300 -3.95 20.20 12.40
C GLN A 300 -5.43 19.93 12.74
N GLU A 301 -6.18 19.35 11.80
CA GLU A 301 -7.58 18.97 11.99
C GLU A 301 -7.76 17.57 12.62
N GLY A 302 -6.64 16.86 12.86
CA GLY A 302 -6.62 15.55 13.51
C GLY A 302 -7.15 14.42 12.63
N LEU A 303 -7.11 14.57 11.31
CA LEU A 303 -7.46 13.52 10.34
C LEU A 303 -6.34 12.49 10.21
N ILE A 304 -5.09 12.90 10.46
CA ILE A 304 -3.94 12.01 10.55
C ILE A 304 -3.09 12.37 11.77
N ASP A 305 -2.40 11.36 12.29
CA ASP A 305 -1.48 11.45 13.41
C ASP A 305 -0.10 10.93 12.97
N PRO A 306 0.97 11.74 13.05
CA PRO A 306 2.32 11.31 12.71
C PRO A 306 2.78 10.05 13.44
N GLU A 307 2.32 9.80 14.67
CA GLU A 307 2.68 8.61 15.46
C GLU A 307 2.02 7.32 14.95
N ARG A 308 1.04 7.43 14.06
CA ARG A 308 0.31 6.30 13.46
C ARG A 308 0.84 5.90 12.09
N PHE A 309 1.93 6.51 11.62
CA PHE A 309 2.60 6.09 10.41
C PHE A 309 3.68 5.04 10.69
N ALA A 310 3.81 4.04 9.82
CA ALA A 310 4.86 3.03 9.89
C ALA A 310 5.63 2.94 8.57
N PRO A 311 6.97 2.82 8.60
CA PRO A 311 7.72 2.44 7.42
C PRO A 311 7.49 0.97 7.10
N MET A 312 7.57 0.63 5.82
CA MET A 312 7.35 -0.73 5.34
C MET A 312 8.69 -1.38 4.99
N PHE A 313 8.99 -2.48 5.68
CA PHE A 313 10.15 -3.33 5.41
C PHE A 313 9.74 -4.38 4.37
N GLY A 314 9.97 -4.06 3.09
CA GLY A 314 9.58 -4.90 1.96
C GLY A 314 10.54 -6.05 1.69
N MET A 315 10.04 -7.12 1.10
CA MET A 315 10.84 -8.21 0.51
C MET A 315 10.16 -8.77 -0.75
N TYR A 316 10.96 -9.34 -1.65
CA TYR A 316 10.49 -10.09 -2.81
C TYR A 316 11.53 -11.12 -3.27
N GLY A 317 11.12 -12.04 -4.16
CA GLY A 317 12.01 -13.06 -4.73
C GLY A 317 12.33 -14.21 -3.77
N LEU A 318 11.43 -14.53 -2.83
CA LEU A 318 11.64 -15.62 -1.87
C LEU A 318 11.83 -16.96 -2.58
N ALA A 319 11.02 -17.25 -3.59
CA ALA A 319 11.09 -18.51 -4.32
C ALA A 319 12.46 -18.70 -4.98
N GLU A 320 13.00 -17.65 -5.60
CA GLU A 320 14.31 -17.69 -6.24
C GLU A 320 15.44 -17.82 -5.23
N ALA A 321 15.36 -17.11 -4.09
CA ALA A 321 16.33 -17.26 -3.01
C ALA A 321 16.38 -18.70 -2.49
N VAL A 322 15.23 -19.30 -2.20
CA VAL A 322 15.13 -20.70 -1.75
C VAL A 322 15.73 -21.65 -2.79
N ASN A 323 15.36 -21.51 -4.06
CA ASN A 323 15.83 -22.39 -5.11
C ASN A 323 17.36 -22.32 -5.28
N LEU A 324 17.94 -21.12 -5.29
CA LEU A 324 19.39 -20.92 -5.38
C LEU A 324 20.13 -21.52 -4.19
N LEU A 325 19.60 -21.34 -2.97
CA LEU A 325 20.19 -21.90 -1.76
C LEU A 325 20.14 -23.44 -1.75
N CYS A 326 19.04 -24.04 -2.23
CA CYS A 326 18.96 -25.48 -2.43
C CYS A 326 19.99 -25.97 -3.46
N GLU A 327 20.12 -25.29 -4.60
CA GLU A 327 21.11 -25.63 -5.64
C GLU A 327 22.54 -25.56 -5.12
N ASN A 328 22.90 -24.49 -4.40
CA ASN A 328 24.22 -24.33 -3.78
C ASN A 328 24.53 -25.42 -2.75
N ALA A 329 23.50 -25.97 -2.11
CA ALA A 329 23.63 -27.10 -1.18
C ALA A 329 23.62 -28.47 -1.88
N GLY A 330 23.56 -28.52 -3.22
CA GLY A 330 23.46 -29.77 -3.99
C GLY A 330 22.10 -30.47 -3.88
N LEU A 331 21.06 -29.76 -3.45
CA LEU A 331 19.71 -30.30 -3.27
C LEU A 331 18.87 -30.07 -4.52
N ASN A 332 18.34 -31.14 -5.10
CA ASN A 332 17.34 -31.06 -6.18
C ASN A 332 15.93 -30.80 -5.60
N ALA A 333 15.78 -29.68 -4.90
CA ALA A 333 14.55 -29.24 -4.25
C ALA A 333 14.09 -27.88 -4.79
N ARG A 334 12.77 -27.63 -4.75
CA ARG A 334 12.15 -26.42 -5.30
C ARG A 334 11.03 -25.90 -4.40
N TYR A 335 11.03 -24.59 -4.18
CA TYR A 335 9.99 -23.90 -3.42
C TYR A 335 8.61 -24.15 -4.03
N GLY A 336 7.63 -24.45 -3.18
CA GLY A 336 6.26 -24.80 -3.57
C GLY A 336 6.05 -26.24 -4.02
N LYS A 337 7.11 -27.06 -4.13
CA LYS A 337 7.03 -28.45 -4.62
C LYS A 337 7.71 -29.47 -3.72
N ASN A 338 8.52 -29.03 -2.77
CA ASN A 338 9.30 -29.90 -1.90
C ASN A 338 9.30 -29.34 -0.46
N ASP A 339 9.10 -30.22 0.51
CA ASP A 339 8.97 -29.83 1.92
C ASP A 339 10.24 -29.19 2.47
N THR A 340 11.43 -29.73 2.17
CA THR A 340 12.71 -29.14 2.60
C THR A 340 12.92 -27.73 2.02
N ALA A 341 12.55 -27.49 0.77
CA ALA A 341 12.59 -26.15 0.19
C ALA A 341 11.56 -25.21 0.85
N ASN A 342 10.36 -25.71 1.17
CA ASN A 342 9.34 -24.91 1.85
C ASN A 342 9.76 -24.53 3.28
N GLU A 343 10.36 -25.47 4.02
CA GLU A 343 10.97 -25.23 5.33
C GLU A 343 12.04 -24.14 5.27
N LEU A 344 12.88 -24.15 4.23
CA LEU A 344 13.84 -23.08 4.02
C LEU A 344 13.16 -21.73 3.80
N GLY A 345 12.08 -21.67 3.01
CA GLY A 345 11.28 -20.47 2.82
C GLY A 345 10.63 -19.95 4.11
N TYR A 346 10.13 -20.85 4.95
CA TYR A 346 9.63 -20.50 6.29
C TYR A 346 10.73 -19.97 7.19
N ARG A 347 11.92 -20.58 7.18
CA ARG A 347 13.08 -20.10 7.96
C ARG A 347 13.51 -18.69 7.56
N ILE A 348 13.54 -18.38 6.26
CA ILE A 348 13.81 -17.01 5.76
C ILE A 348 12.76 -16.03 6.26
N SER A 349 11.48 -16.39 6.12
CA SER A 349 10.36 -15.53 6.53
C SER A 349 10.36 -15.27 8.04
N ALA A 350 10.64 -16.30 8.85
CA ALA A 350 10.74 -16.20 10.30
C ALA A 350 11.91 -15.28 10.72
N GLN A 351 13.11 -15.47 10.14
CA GLN A 351 14.26 -14.62 10.47
C GLN A 351 14.03 -13.15 10.07
N LEU A 352 13.33 -12.88 8.97
CA LEU A 352 12.94 -11.52 8.60
C LEU A 352 11.95 -10.92 9.61
N ALA A 353 10.92 -11.68 9.99
CA ALA A 353 9.96 -11.27 11.02
C ALA A 353 10.65 -10.97 12.36
N ASP A 354 11.50 -11.89 12.83
CA ASP A 354 12.26 -11.72 14.08
C ASP A 354 13.18 -10.50 14.02
N PHE A 355 13.87 -10.29 12.90
CA PHE A 355 14.73 -9.12 12.71
C PHE A 355 13.92 -7.82 12.78
N VAL A 356 12.81 -7.73 12.06
CA VAL A 356 11.96 -6.52 12.01
C VAL A 356 11.30 -6.26 13.36
N GLU A 357 10.88 -7.31 14.07
CA GLU A 357 10.30 -7.20 15.42
C GLU A 357 11.31 -6.67 16.45
N ASN A 358 12.56 -7.11 16.36
CA ASN A 358 13.60 -6.76 17.32
C ASN A 358 14.47 -5.57 16.90
N THR A 359 14.17 -4.92 15.77
CA THR A 359 14.91 -3.74 15.29
C THR A 359 13.99 -2.51 15.29
N PRO A 360 13.98 -1.72 16.38
CA PRO A 360 13.12 -0.55 16.46
C PRO A 360 13.54 0.52 15.44
N VAL A 361 12.55 1.27 14.96
CA VAL A 361 12.73 2.44 14.11
C VAL A 361 12.24 3.70 14.83
N LYS A 362 12.92 4.82 14.64
CA LYS A 362 12.62 6.10 15.32
C LYS A 362 11.21 6.60 14.99
N TYR A 363 10.87 6.57 13.70
CA TYR A 363 9.60 7.06 13.17
C TYR A 363 8.79 5.90 12.61
N GLY A 364 8.15 5.16 13.51
CA GLY A 364 7.23 4.09 13.16
C GLY A 364 6.20 3.88 14.26
N TRP A 365 4.98 3.54 13.86
CA TRP A 365 3.92 3.19 14.79
C TRP A 365 4.37 2.04 15.69
N LYS A 366 4.26 2.23 17.01
CA LYS A 366 4.85 1.34 18.04
C LYS A 366 6.36 1.11 17.88
N GLN A 367 7.07 2.09 17.33
CA GLN A 367 8.51 2.04 17.03
C GLN A 367 8.92 0.88 16.10
N ARG A 368 8.00 0.42 15.24
CA ARG A 368 8.23 -0.74 14.37
C ARG A 368 8.05 -0.39 12.89
N ALA A 369 8.87 -1.03 12.06
CA ALA A 369 8.56 -1.19 10.65
C ALA A 369 7.59 -2.37 10.48
N LEU A 370 6.80 -2.35 9.40
CA LEU A 370 5.89 -3.44 9.05
C LEU A 370 6.51 -4.30 7.95
N LEU A 371 6.67 -5.60 8.22
CA LEU A 371 7.15 -6.56 7.22
C LEU A 371 6.13 -6.68 6.10
N HIS A 372 6.59 -6.56 4.86
CA HIS A 372 5.74 -6.52 3.68
C HIS A 372 6.25 -7.44 2.57
N ALA A 373 5.44 -8.41 2.15
CA ALA A 373 5.70 -9.20 0.95
C ALA A 373 5.24 -8.41 -0.28
N GLN A 374 6.20 -7.83 -1.01
CA GLN A 374 5.90 -6.87 -2.06
C GLN A 374 5.43 -7.55 -3.36
N SER A 375 4.36 -7.02 -3.96
CA SER A 375 3.64 -7.62 -5.09
C SER A 375 4.33 -7.58 -6.46
N GLY A 376 5.61 -7.21 -6.50
CA GLY A 376 6.39 -6.98 -7.72
C GLY A 376 6.15 -5.61 -8.35
N ILE A 377 7.10 -5.16 -9.15
CA ILE A 377 6.98 -4.04 -10.09
C ILE A 377 7.54 -4.46 -11.46
N SER A 378 7.29 -3.69 -12.51
CA SER A 378 7.67 -4.07 -13.88
C SER A 378 9.17 -4.19 -14.15
N SER A 379 10.03 -3.75 -13.23
CA SER A 379 11.48 -3.96 -13.31
C SER A 379 11.96 -5.29 -12.72
N ASP A 380 11.08 -6.03 -12.07
CA ASP A 380 11.42 -7.27 -11.38
C ASP A 380 11.49 -8.41 -12.40
N ILE A 381 12.64 -8.53 -13.05
CA ILE A 381 12.89 -9.54 -14.07
C ILE A 381 13.43 -10.81 -13.41
N GLY A 382 12.80 -11.95 -13.69
CA GLY A 382 13.26 -13.25 -13.23
C GLY A 382 13.18 -13.44 -11.71
N THR A 383 12.18 -12.82 -11.08
CA THR A 383 11.83 -12.97 -9.66
C THR A 383 10.33 -13.11 -9.47
N THR A 384 9.91 -13.91 -8.52
CA THR A 384 8.53 -14.10 -8.12
C THR A 384 8.14 -13.05 -7.06
N PRO A 385 6.96 -12.41 -7.17
CA PRO A 385 6.50 -11.43 -6.18
C PRO A 385 6.43 -11.97 -4.75
N GLY A 386 6.99 -11.22 -3.80
CA GLY A 386 6.93 -11.51 -2.36
C GLY A 386 7.34 -12.94 -2.03
N ALA A 387 6.40 -13.67 -1.41
CA ALA A 387 6.53 -15.08 -1.02
C ALA A 387 5.67 -16.03 -1.88
N ARG A 388 5.18 -15.58 -3.05
CA ARG A 388 4.25 -16.35 -3.88
C ARG A 388 4.92 -17.61 -4.45
N LEU A 389 4.09 -18.59 -4.79
CA LEU A 389 4.52 -19.74 -5.59
C LEU A 389 4.78 -19.30 -7.04
N PRO A 390 5.90 -19.72 -7.66
CA PRO A 390 6.16 -19.46 -9.08
C PRO A 390 5.06 -20.04 -9.96
N ILE A 391 4.54 -19.23 -10.89
CA ILE A 391 3.51 -19.65 -11.86
C ILE A 391 4.12 -20.19 -13.16
N TRP A 392 5.44 -20.06 -13.34
CA TRP A 392 6.17 -20.51 -14.52
C TRP A 392 6.87 -21.84 -14.21
N ARG A 393 6.85 -22.77 -15.18
CA ARG A 393 7.52 -24.07 -15.09
C ARG A 393 8.95 -23.98 -15.61
#